data_AF-A0A1E8FQD7-F1
#
_entry.id   AF-A0A1E8FQD7-F1
#
_cell.length_a   1.000
_cell.length_b   1.000
_cell.length_c   1.000
_cell.angle_alpha   90.00
_cell.angle_beta   90.00
_cell.angle_gamma   90.00
#
_symmetry.space_group_name_H-M   'P 1'
#
loop_
_entity.id
_entity.type
_entity.pdbx_description
1 polymer ?
#
loop_
_entity_poly.entity_id
_entity_poly.type
_entity_poly.pdbx_seq_one_letter_code
_entity_poly.pdbx_strand_id
1 'polypeptide(L)'
;MRIPRSIRTAGLLLAAVLLGLAAVQGSYALWAATAAATPGTVRAATFTVNLTGTASTTPVPMTVDGQPTTLALTTAQAPLQELIRGGSVYTPLTITNASDAGGTFDVAVTASAPTVSNADGGNLAAYLSISAARAASPASCAVALYQPLATGVTTPAIAKGGTAVLCFKVTLDVAAPLSVEGNSVAISIPLHARQQCGVPNGCA
;
A
#
# COMPACT_ATOMS: atom_id res chain seq x y z
N MET A 1 -6.91 25.93 -77.75
CA MET A 1 -7.31 26.78 -76.61
C MET A 1 -6.11 26.99 -75.68
N ARG A 2 -5.59 28.21 -75.57
CA ARG A 2 -4.50 28.55 -74.64
C ARG A 2 -5.14 28.99 -73.32
N ILE A 3 -5.05 28.15 -72.29
CA ILE A 3 -5.47 28.51 -70.94
C ILE A 3 -4.56 29.66 -70.47
N PRO A 4 -5.10 30.85 -70.15
CA PRO A 4 -4.29 31.99 -69.75
C PRO A 4 -3.51 31.66 -68.48
N ARG A 5 -2.22 32.01 -68.46
CA ARG A 5 -1.27 31.68 -67.37
C ARG A 5 -1.74 32.15 -65.99
N SER A 6 -2.60 33.17 -65.94
CA SER A 6 -3.23 33.70 -64.72
C SER A 6 -4.16 32.71 -64.02
N ILE A 7 -4.80 31.78 -64.74
CA ILE A 7 -5.66 30.75 -64.13
C ILE A 7 -4.83 29.67 -63.41
N ARG A 8 -3.64 29.37 -63.94
CA ARG A 8 -2.73 28.37 -63.33
C ARG A 8 -2.14 28.87 -62.01
N THR A 9 -1.81 30.14 -61.92
CA THR A 9 -1.30 30.76 -60.68
C THR A 9 -2.37 30.86 -59.61
N ALA A 10 -3.62 31.20 -59.98
CA ALA A 10 -4.73 31.22 -59.04
C ALA A 10 -5.04 29.82 -58.48
N GLY A 11 -5.00 28.79 -59.33
CA GLY A 11 -5.20 27.40 -58.89
C GLY A 11 -4.13 26.91 -57.91
N LEU A 12 -2.86 27.27 -58.14
CA LEU A 12 -1.75 26.89 -57.25
C LEU A 12 -1.82 27.59 -55.89
N LEU A 13 -2.19 28.87 -55.86
CA LEU A 13 -2.38 29.61 -54.60
C LEU A 13 -3.52 29.02 -53.78
N LEU A 14 -4.62 28.65 -54.44
CA LEU A 14 -5.78 28.08 -53.76
C LEU A 14 -5.48 26.67 -53.20
N ALA A 15 -4.73 25.85 -53.95
CA ALA A 15 -4.26 24.56 -53.48
C ALA A 15 -3.29 24.69 -52.28
N ALA A 16 -2.37 25.65 -52.32
CA ALA A 16 -1.43 25.90 -51.23
C ALA A 16 -2.14 26.36 -49.94
N VAL A 17 -3.16 27.21 -50.05
CA VAL A 17 -3.96 27.66 -48.90
C VAL A 17 -4.77 26.51 -48.30
N LEU A 18 -5.38 25.65 -49.13
CA LEU A 18 -6.12 24.49 -48.64
C LEU A 18 -5.21 23.46 -47.95
N LEU A 19 -4.02 23.20 -48.49
CA LEU A 19 -3.01 22.33 -47.87
C LEU A 19 -2.50 22.94 -46.55
N GLY A 20 -2.32 24.26 -46.48
CA GLY A 20 -1.96 24.97 -45.25
C GLY A 20 -3.03 24.87 -44.16
N LEU A 21 -4.30 25.10 -44.49
CA LEU A 21 -5.41 24.98 -43.53
C LEU A 21 -5.62 23.54 -43.05
N ALA A 22 -5.48 22.54 -43.94
CA ALA A 22 -5.60 21.13 -43.56
C ALA A 22 -4.44 20.66 -42.65
N ALA A 23 -3.21 21.14 -42.90
CA ALA A 23 -2.07 20.84 -42.04
C ALA A 23 -2.24 21.43 -40.63
N VAL A 24 -2.75 22.67 -40.53
CA VAL A 24 -2.99 23.31 -39.23
C VAL A 24 -4.07 22.57 -38.43
N GLN A 25 -5.17 22.16 -39.05
CA GLN A 25 -6.21 21.39 -38.34
C GLN A 25 -5.77 19.97 -37.97
N GLY A 26 -4.94 19.31 -38.81
CA GLY A 26 -4.34 18.02 -38.50
C GLY A 26 -3.38 18.07 -37.31
N SER A 27 -2.59 19.15 -37.18
CA SER A 27 -1.70 19.37 -36.04
C SER A 27 -2.44 19.59 -34.72
N TYR A 28 -3.56 20.32 -34.73
CA TYR A 28 -4.39 20.49 -33.53
C TYR A 28 -5.16 19.22 -33.16
N ALA A 29 -5.61 18.43 -34.14
CA ALA A 29 -6.29 17.16 -33.89
C ALA A 29 -5.33 16.09 -33.32
N LEU A 30 -4.07 16.06 -33.75
CA LEU A 30 -3.06 15.15 -33.18
C LEU A 30 -2.71 15.52 -31.73
N TRP A 31 -2.63 16.81 -31.41
CA TRP A 31 -2.37 17.27 -30.04
C TRP A 31 -3.55 16.98 -29.10
N ALA A 32 -4.79 17.02 -29.60
CA ALA A 32 -5.98 16.66 -28.83
C ALA A 32 -6.16 15.13 -28.68
N ALA A 33 -5.69 14.33 -29.64
CA ALA A 33 -5.73 12.87 -29.56
C ALA A 33 -4.66 12.29 -28.63
N THR A 34 -3.56 13.01 -28.39
CA THR A 34 -2.57 12.69 -27.36
C THR A 34 -2.91 13.42 -26.06
N ALA A 35 -3.84 12.82 -25.30
CA ALA A 35 -4.27 13.22 -23.96
C ALA A 35 -5.07 14.54 -23.88
N ALA A 36 -6.39 14.42 -24.07
CA ALA A 36 -7.33 15.25 -23.32
C ALA A 36 -7.18 14.96 -21.82
N ALA A 37 -6.18 15.57 -21.17
CA ALA A 37 -6.33 15.95 -19.78
C ALA A 37 -7.39 17.05 -19.80
N THR A 38 -8.61 16.71 -19.41
CA THR A 38 -9.67 17.68 -19.13
C THR A 38 -9.04 18.81 -18.32
N PRO A 39 -9.23 20.11 -18.65
CA PRO A 39 -8.86 21.23 -17.78
C PRO A 39 -9.75 21.20 -16.53
N GLY A 40 -9.58 20.17 -15.71
CA GLY A 40 -10.27 19.92 -14.47
C GLY A 40 -9.21 19.84 -13.41
N THR A 41 -9.29 20.75 -12.44
CA THR A 41 -8.65 20.71 -11.11
C THR A 41 -7.37 19.88 -11.02
N VAL A 42 -6.21 20.53 -10.87
CA VAL A 42 -4.99 19.86 -10.39
C VAL A 42 -5.29 19.29 -9.00
N ARG A 43 -5.80 18.06 -8.96
CA ARG A 43 -6.09 17.34 -7.72
C ARG A 43 -4.80 16.61 -7.36
N ALA A 44 -4.25 16.94 -6.19
CA ALA A 44 -3.13 16.20 -5.66
C ALA A 44 -3.53 14.72 -5.55
N ALA A 45 -2.69 13.84 -6.12
CA ALA A 45 -2.82 12.42 -5.92
C ALA A 45 -2.57 12.09 -4.44
N THR A 46 -3.37 11.19 -3.88
CA THR A 46 -3.22 10.64 -2.54
C THR A 46 -2.63 9.23 -2.60
N PHE A 47 -1.50 9.04 -1.93
CA PHE A 47 -0.89 7.74 -1.74
C PHE A 47 -1.36 7.16 -0.41
N THR A 48 -2.37 6.30 -0.47
CA THR A 48 -2.99 5.72 0.73
C THR A 48 -2.82 4.21 0.72
N VAL A 49 -2.24 3.67 1.79
CA VAL A 49 -2.25 2.26 2.12
C VAL A 49 -3.26 2.03 3.23
N ASN A 50 -4.26 1.20 2.99
CA ASN A 50 -5.26 0.85 4.00
C ASN A 50 -4.86 -0.42 4.73
N LEU A 51 -4.98 -0.38 6.04
CA LEU A 51 -4.71 -1.50 6.94
C LEU A 51 -5.99 -1.95 7.63
N THR A 52 -6.30 -3.24 7.55
CA THR A 52 -7.47 -3.83 8.23
C THR A 52 -7.06 -5.15 8.88
N GLY A 53 -7.37 -5.36 10.16
CA GLY A 53 -6.98 -6.58 10.88
C GLY A 53 -7.99 -6.97 11.97
N THR A 54 -7.83 -8.13 12.60
CA THR A 54 -8.78 -8.59 13.64
C THR A 54 -8.81 -7.66 14.87
N ALA A 55 -7.73 -6.92 15.14
CA ALA A 55 -7.67 -5.90 16.19
C ALA A 55 -8.24 -4.53 15.77
N SER A 56 -8.46 -4.30 14.46
CA SER A 56 -9.03 -3.06 13.92
C SER A 56 -9.96 -3.36 12.73
N THR A 57 -11.27 -3.31 12.97
CA THR A 57 -12.30 -3.45 11.94
C THR A 57 -12.42 -2.20 11.06
N THR A 58 -11.80 -1.10 11.47
CA THR A 58 -11.78 0.16 10.70
C THR A 58 -10.49 0.25 9.89
N PRO A 59 -10.55 0.57 8.58
CA PRO A 59 -9.37 0.81 7.77
C PRO A 59 -8.54 1.97 8.34
N VAL A 60 -7.27 1.72 8.64
CA VAL A 60 -6.33 2.76 9.06
C VAL A 60 -5.50 3.19 7.83
N PRO A 61 -5.59 4.46 7.39
CA PRO A 61 -4.79 4.95 6.27
C PRO A 61 -3.32 5.18 6.69
N MET A 62 -2.40 4.87 5.79
CA MET A 62 -0.98 5.20 5.88
C MET A 62 -0.53 5.89 4.59
N THR A 63 0.28 6.93 4.70
CA THR A 63 0.93 7.59 3.56
C THR A 63 2.23 6.89 3.18
N VAL A 64 2.47 6.71 1.88
CA VAL A 64 3.76 6.24 1.35
C VAL A 64 4.79 7.35 1.56
N ASP A 65 5.96 7.01 2.13
CA ASP A 65 7.10 7.90 2.43
C ASP A 65 6.91 8.96 3.52
N GLY A 66 6.77 8.55 4.79
CA GLY A 66 7.33 9.41 5.84
C GLY A 66 6.91 9.17 7.27
N GLN A 67 5.76 8.57 7.54
CA GLN A 67 5.32 8.33 8.92
C GLN A 67 5.00 6.85 9.14
N PRO A 68 5.74 6.15 10.03
CA PRO A 68 5.36 4.80 10.40
C PRO A 68 3.97 4.84 11.03
N THR A 69 3.09 3.94 10.60
CA THR A 69 1.86 3.69 11.34
C THR A 69 2.10 2.53 12.30
N THR A 70 1.47 2.59 13.46
CA THR A 70 1.60 1.54 14.47
C THR A 70 0.36 0.67 14.46
N LEU A 71 0.54 -0.64 14.26
CA LEU A 71 -0.52 -1.59 14.57
C LEU A 71 -0.50 -1.88 16.07
N ALA A 72 -1.54 -1.44 16.76
CA ALA A 72 -1.75 -1.80 18.15
C ALA A 72 -2.41 -3.18 18.24
N LEU A 73 -1.73 -4.12 18.88
CA LEU A 73 -2.32 -5.36 19.36
C LEU A 73 -2.45 -5.23 20.88
N THR A 74 -3.68 -5.15 21.37
CA THR A 74 -3.94 -5.07 22.81
C THR A 74 -4.64 -6.35 23.23
N THR A 75 -4.36 -6.86 24.42
CA THR A 75 -5.17 -7.94 25.00
C THR A 75 -6.45 -7.40 25.67
N ALA A 76 -6.56 -6.09 25.87
CA ALA A 76 -7.64 -5.44 26.61
C ALA A 76 -8.77 -4.82 25.76
N GLN A 77 -8.47 -4.23 24.58
CA GLN A 77 -9.49 -3.52 23.76
C GLN A 77 -9.96 -4.31 22.54
N ALA A 78 -9.17 -5.29 22.08
CA ALA A 78 -9.60 -6.30 21.12
C ALA A 78 -9.11 -7.65 21.66
N PRO A 79 -9.96 -8.47 22.29
CA PRO A 79 -9.49 -9.70 22.91
C PRO A 79 -8.85 -10.60 21.85
N LEU A 80 -7.53 -10.62 21.83
CA LEU A 80 -6.78 -11.80 21.42
C LEU A 80 -7.37 -12.96 22.24
N GLN A 81 -7.57 -14.13 21.63
CA GLN A 81 -7.98 -15.31 22.41
C GLN A 81 -7.08 -15.44 23.64
N GLU A 82 -7.62 -15.90 24.76
CA GLU A 82 -6.86 -16.01 26.01
C GLU A 82 -5.55 -16.77 25.76
N LEU A 83 -4.41 -16.13 26.04
CA LEU A 83 -3.11 -16.77 25.91
C LEU A 83 -2.89 -17.68 27.11
N ILE A 84 -3.00 -18.97 26.88
CA ILE A 84 -2.50 -19.99 27.80
C ILE A 84 -0.98 -20.14 27.66
N ARG A 85 -0.30 -20.63 28.69
CA ARG A 85 1.15 -20.90 28.65
C ARG A 85 1.51 -21.87 27.52
N GLY A 86 2.53 -21.53 26.74
CA GLY A 86 2.89 -22.26 25.52
C GLY A 86 1.92 -22.06 24.34
N GLY A 87 0.80 -21.38 24.57
CA GLY A 87 -0.21 -21.06 23.58
C GLY A 87 0.24 -19.95 22.64
N SER A 88 -0.37 -19.93 21.46
CA SER A 88 -0.12 -18.90 20.45
C SER A 88 -1.44 -18.36 19.92
N VAL A 89 -1.50 -17.05 19.71
CA VAL A 89 -2.63 -16.38 19.08
C VAL A 89 -2.16 -15.71 17.79
N TYR A 90 -3.05 -15.71 16.81
CA TYR A 90 -2.80 -15.24 15.47
C TYR A 90 -3.68 -14.04 15.15
N THR A 91 -3.08 -13.01 14.56
CA THR A 91 -3.79 -11.82 14.09
C THR A 91 -3.42 -11.54 12.64
N PRO A 92 -4.37 -11.68 11.69
CA PRO A 92 -4.16 -11.23 10.32
C PRO A 92 -4.23 -9.71 10.22
N LEU A 93 -3.43 -9.17 9.31
CA LEU A 93 -3.45 -7.81 8.83
C LEU A 93 -3.50 -7.85 7.29
N THR A 94 -4.60 -7.37 6.74
CA THR A 94 -4.78 -7.13 5.31
C THR A 94 -4.31 -5.72 4.99
N ILE A 95 -3.49 -5.62 3.94
CA ILE A 95 -2.84 -4.40 3.47
C ILE A 95 -3.30 -4.17 2.04
N THR A 96 -3.88 -3.01 1.76
CA THR A 96 -4.39 -2.65 0.43
C THR A 96 -3.69 -1.40 -0.08
N ASN A 97 -3.15 -1.45 -1.30
CA ASN A 97 -2.68 -0.25 -1.99
C ASN A 97 -3.89 0.46 -2.60
N ALA A 98 -4.46 1.42 -1.87
CA ALA A 98 -5.68 2.15 -2.22
C ALA A 98 -5.39 3.53 -2.81
N SER A 99 -4.18 3.75 -3.34
CA SER A 99 -3.82 5.03 -3.93
C SER A 99 -4.70 5.38 -5.13
N ASP A 100 -5.01 6.66 -5.28
CA ASP A 100 -5.68 7.21 -6.46
C ASP A 100 -4.71 7.84 -7.47
N ALA A 101 -3.39 7.78 -7.21
CA ALA A 101 -2.37 8.40 -8.04
C ALA A 101 -2.36 7.90 -9.49
N GLY A 102 -2.13 8.80 -10.45
CA GLY A 102 -1.95 8.42 -11.85
C GLY A 102 -0.74 7.50 -12.04
N GLY A 103 -0.82 6.56 -12.99
CA GLY A 103 0.26 5.61 -13.29
C GLY A 103 0.17 4.27 -12.56
N THR A 104 1.07 3.36 -12.92
CA THR A 104 1.22 2.03 -12.32
C THR A 104 2.43 2.01 -11.41
N PHE A 105 2.25 1.58 -10.17
CA PHE A 105 3.33 1.38 -9.22
C PHE A 105 2.91 0.33 -8.20
N ASP A 106 3.93 -0.23 -7.54
CA ASP A 106 3.74 -1.19 -6.47
C ASP A 106 4.18 -0.58 -5.14
N VAL A 107 3.59 -1.07 -4.06
CA VAL A 107 3.97 -0.72 -2.68
C VAL A 107 4.41 -1.97 -1.95
N ALA A 108 5.46 -1.87 -1.15
CA ALA A 108 5.81 -2.90 -0.17
C ALA A 108 5.68 -2.32 1.24
N VAL A 109 5.14 -3.12 2.16
CA VAL A 109 5.01 -2.75 3.57
C VAL A 109 5.92 -3.64 4.40
N THR A 110 6.73 -3.03 5.26
CA THR A 110 7.63 -3.73 6.19
C THR A 110 7.14 -3.56 7.62
N ALA A 111 6.93 -4.67 8.31
CA ALA A 111 6.73 -4.70 9.76
C ALA A 111 8.09 -4.80 10.46
N SER A 112 8.32 -3.91 11.42
CA SER A 112 9.58 -3.78 12.17
C SER A 112 9.45 -4.36 13.58
N ALA A 113 10.56 -4.37 14.34
CA ALA A 113 10.59 -4.85 15.72
C ALA A 113 9.47 -4.21 16.57
N PRO A 114 8.71 -5.02 17.35
CA PRO A 114 7.62 -4.53 18.18
C PRO A 114 8.16 -3.84 19.43
N THR A 115 7.37 -2.92 19.96
CA THR A 115 7.48 -2.46 21.34
C THR A 115 6.39 -3.13 22.16
N VAL A 116 6.75 -3.65 23.33
CA VAL A 116 5.82 -4.32 24.25
C VAL A 116 5.90 -3.61 25.59
N SER A 117 4.75 -3.13 26.07
CA SER A 117 4.64 -2.51 27.39
C SER A 117 3.67 -3.30 28.25
N ASN A 118 4.04 -3.51 29.52
CA ASN A 118 3.13 -4.06 30.51
C ASN A 118 2.10 -3.00 30.88
N ALA A 119 0.83 -3.39 30.97
CA ALA A 119 -0.16 -2.60 31.68
C ALA A 119 0.03 -2.78 33.19
N ASP A 120 -0.33 -1.76 33.96
CA ASP A 120 -0.49 -1.82 35.42
C ASP A 120 0.73 -2.36 36.22
N GLY A 121 1.94 -2.24 35.65
CA GLY A 121 3.18 -2.63 36.33
C GLY A 121 3.50 -4.13 36.32
N GLY A 122 2.80 -4.94 35.51
CA GLY A 122 3.09 -6.38 35.36
C GLY A 122 4.45 -6.68 34.70
N ASN A 123 4.75 -7.97 34.52
CA ASN A 123 5.98 -8.47 33.86
C ASN A 123 5.72 -9.43 32.69
N LEU A 124 4.48 -9.52 32.19
CA LEU A 124 4.08 -10.42 31.12
C LEU A 124 4.88 -10.21 29.82
N ALA A 125 5.27 -8.97 29.51
CA ALA A 125 6.02 -8.63 28.30
C ALA A 125 7.32 -9.42 28.13
N ALA A 126 7.99 -9.79 29.23
CA ALA A 126 9.25 -10.56 29.20
C ALA A 126 9.04 -12.02 28.77
N TYR A 127 7.80 -12.51 28.81
CA TYR A 127 7.43 -13.89 28.48
C TYR A 127 6.70 -13.99 27.14
N LEU A 128 6.62 -12.91 26.38
CA LEU A 128 5.97 -12.90 25.08
C LEU A 128 7.01 -12.89 23.97
N SER A 129 6.75 -13.72 22.96
CA SER A 129 7.45 -13.64 21.68
C SER A 129 6.47 -13.25 20.59
N ILE A 130 6.88 -12.29 19.75
CA ILE A 130 6.10 -11.79 18.63
C ILE A 130 6.86 -12.10 17.34
N SER A 131 6.15 -12.73 16.42
CA SER A 131 6.66 -13.14 15.11
C SER A 131 5.66 -12.79 14.03
N ALA A 132 6.11 -12.70 12.78
CA ALA A 132 5.26 -12.36 11.64
C ALA A 132 5.53 -13.30 10.48
N ALA A 133 4.51 -13.48 9.65
CA ALA A 133 4.57 -14.28 8.44
C ALA A 133 3.83 -13.57 7.31
N ARG A 134 4.24 -13.84 6.08
CA ARG A 134 3.41 -13.54 4.91
C ARG A 134 2.40 -14.66 4.74
N ALA A 135 1.20 -14.29 4.30
CA ALA A 135 0.12 -15.24 4.09
C ALA A 135 -0.60 -14.95 2.77
N ALA A 136 -1.19 -15.99 2.18
CA ALA A 136 -2.02 -15.85 0.98
C ALA A 136 -3.41 -15.26 1.32
N SER A 137 -3.91 -15.54 2.53
CA SER A 137 -5.19 -15.05 3.02
C SER A 137 -5.21 -14.97 4.56
N PRO A 138 -6.13 -14.20 5.16
CA PRO A 138 -6.26 -14.14 6.63
C PRO A 138 -6.47 -15.51 7.29
N ALA A 139 -7.14 -16.45 6.60
CA ALA A 139 -7.38 -17.80 7.10
C ALA A 139 -6.12 -18.67 7.17
N SER A 140 -5.08 -18.34 6.40
CA SER A 140 -3.82 -19.10 6.37
C SER A 140 -2.85 -18.77 7.51
N CYS A 141 -3.18 -17.84 8.42
CA CYS A 141 -2.29 -17.45 9.51
C CYS A 141 -1.93 -18.61 10.46
N ALA A 142 -2.80 -19.60 10.64
CA ALA A 142 -2.52 -20.73 11.53
C ALA A 142 -1.42 -21.66 11.02
N VAL A 143 -1.13 -21.66 9.71
CA VAL A 143 -0.17 -22.56 9.06
C VAL A 143 0.98 -21.81 8.36
N ALA A 144 1.07 -20.50 8.57
CA ALA A 144 2.09 -19.68 7.94
C ALA A 144 3.49 -19.92 8.55
N LEU A 145 4.53 -19.62 7.79
CA LEU A 145 5.92 -19.72 8.23
C LEU A 145 6.34 -18.42 8.94
N TYR A 146 6.36 -18.47 10.26
CA TYR A 146 6.67 -17.31 11.12
C TYR A 146 8.16 -17.09 11.28
N GLN A 147 8.57 -15.83 11.21
CA GLN A 147 9.92 -15.37 11.51
C GLN A 147 9.89 -14.24 12.55
N PRO A 148 10.97 -14.06 13.34
CA PRO A 148 11.06 -12.97 14.30
C PRO A 148 10.94 -11.60 13.63
N LEU A 149 10.25 -10.64 14.25
CA LEU A 149 10.14 -9.26 13.73
C LEU A 149 11.46 -8.47 13.86
N ALA A 150 12.45 -8.96 14.62
CA ALA A 150 13.73 -8.29 14.82
C ALA A 150 14.47 -8.00 13.50
N THR A 151 14.30 -8.85 12.48
CA THR A 151 14.89 -8.69 11.14
C THR A 151 13.99 -7.92 10.17
N GLY A 152 12.78 -7.57 10.60
CA GLY A 152 11.73 -7.03 9.75
C GLY A 152 11.06 -8.10 8.86
N VAL A 153 9.78 -7.90 8.54
CA VAL A 153 9.02 -8.74 7.61
C VAL A 153 8.34 -7.87 6.57
N THR A 154 8.77 -8.00 5.32
CA THR A 154 8.25 -7.20 4.20
C THR A 154 7.27 -8.01 3.37
N THR A 155 6.14 -7.40 2.99
CA THR A 155 5.18 -7.97 2.04
C THR A 155 5.79 -8.18 0.66
N PRO A 156 5.19 -9.02 -0.20
CA PRO A 156 5.39 -8.91 -1.64
C PRO A 156 5.02 -7.50 -2.15
N ALA A 157 5.41 -7.20 -3.39
CA ALA A 157 4.96 -6.02 -4.10
C ALA A 157 3.42 -6.03 -4.24
N ILE A 158 2.78 -4.94 -3.80
CA ILE A 158 1.33 -4.75 -3.84
C ILE A 158 1.02 -3.76 -4.94
N ALA A 159 0.59 -4.27 -6.08
CA ALA A 159 0.12 -3.44 -7.18
C ALA A 159 -1.04 -2.53 -6.74
N LYS A 160 -1.23 -1.42 -7.43
CA LYS A 160 -2.36 -0.52 -7.22
C LYS A 160 -3.70 -1.28 -7.25
N GLY A 161 -4.53 -1.12 -6.23
CA GLY A 161 -5.78 -1.87 -6.03
C GLY A 161 -5.59 -3.31 -5.51
N GLY A 162 -4.35 -3.79 -5.43
CA GLY A 162 -3.99 -5.10 -4.92
C GLY A 162 -3.96 -5.16 -3.39
N THR A 163 -3.84 -6.39 -2.89
CA THR A 163 -3.81 -6.70 -1.46
C THR A 163 -2.72 -7.68 -1.10
N ALA A 164 -2.14 -7.54 0.09
CA ALA A 164 -1.30 -8.54 0.73
C ALA A 164 -1.75 -8.79 2.17
N VAL A 165 -1.34 -9.94 2.74
CA VAL A 165 -1.64 -10.30 4.13
C VAL A 165 -0.35 -10.55 4.89
N LEU A 166 -0.22 -9.87 6.03
CA LEU A 166 0.72 -10.21 7.08
C LEU A 166 -0.04 -10.86 8.24
N CYS A 167 0.52 -11.93 8.79
CA CYS A 167 0.02 -12.55 10.00
C CYS A 167 0.99 -12.29 11.13
N PHE A 168 0.49 -11.91 12.29
CA PHE A 168 1.26 -11.79 13.51
C PHE A 168 0.91 -12.94 14.44
N LYS A 169 1.93 -13.57 15.03
CA LYS A 169 1.80 -14.60 16.05
C LYS A 169 2.41 -14.07 17.34
N VAL A 170 1.61 -14.08 18.39
CA VAL A 170 2.03 -13.80 19.76
C VAL A 170 1.99 -15.11 20.53
N THR A 171 3.13 -15.50 21.09
CA THR A 171 3.27 -16.75 21.85
C THR A 171 3.69 -16.43 23.28
N LEU A 172 2.98 -17.02 24.24
CA LEU A 172 3.35 -16.97 25.66
C LEU A 172 4.31 -18.12 25.97
N ASP A 173 5.44 -17.79 26.59
CA ASP A 173 6.42 -18.79 27.01
C ASP A 173 5.79 -19.82 27.96
N VAL A 174 6.17 -21.10 27.79
CA VAL A 174 5.69 -22.19 28.65
C VAL A 174 6.22 -22.05 30.09
N ALA A 175 7.37 -21.42 30.26
CA ALA A 175 8.00 -21.14 31.55
C ALA A 175 7.45 -19.87 32.23
N ALA A 176 6.43 -19.23 31.65
CA ALA A 176 5.80 -18.06 32.28
C ALA A 176 5.24 -18.43 33.67
N PRO A 177 5.55 -17.65 34.72
CA PRO A 177 5.06 -17.91 36.07
C PRO A 177 3.56 -17.62 36.19
N LEU A 178 2.87 -18.26 37.13
CA LEU A 178 1.44 -17.99 37.37
C LEU A 178 1.15 -16.52 37.75
N SER A 179 2.16 -15.80 38.24
CA SER A 179 2.04 -14.37 38.56
C SER A 179 1.80 -13.46 37.35
N VAL A 180 1.95 -13.98 36.12
CA VAL A 180 1.60 -13.23 34.90
C VAL A 180 0.16 -13.48 34.42
N GLU A 181 -0.56 -14.42 35.03
CA GLU A 181 -1.96 -14.67 34.68
C GLU A 181 -2.83 -13.47 35.07
N GLY A 182 -3.74 -13.07 34.17
CA GLY A 182 -4.56 -11.87 34.33
C GLY A 182 -3.84 -10.54 34.04
N ASN A 183 -2.51 -10.54 33.86
CA ASN A 183 -1.80 -9.34 33.42
C ASN A 183 -2.12 -9.05 31.95
N SER A 184 -2.07 -7.76 31.59
CA SER A 184 -2.26 -7.32 30.22
C SER A 184 -1.04 -6.60 29.67
N VAL A 185 -0.91 -6.59 28.35
CA VAL A 185 0.17 -5.91 27.63
C VAL A 185 -0.40 -5.14 26.45
N ALA A 186 0.28 -4.05 26.10
CA ALA A 186 0.11 -3.39 24.82
C ALA A 186 1.31 -3.71 23.94
N ILE A 187 1.04 -4.20 22.73
CA ILE A 187 2.05 -4.48 21.72
C ILE A 187 1.84 -3.47 20.58
N SER A 188 2.88 -2.74 20.22
CA SER A 188 2.87 -1.80 19.10
C SER A 188 3.91 -2.21 18.06
N ILE A 189 3.45 -2.49 16.84
CA ILE A 189 4.28 -2.91 15.71
C ILE A 189 4.36 -1.78 14.70
N PRO A 190 5.54 -1.17 14.48
CA PRO A 190 5.74 -0.17 13.44
C PRO A 190 5.64 -0.81 12.05
N LEU A 191 4.87 -0.18 11.17
CA LEU A 191 4.72 -0.55 9.76
C LEU A 191 5.21 0.60 8.87
N HIS A 192 6.03 0.28 7.88
CA HIS A 192 6.56 1.24 6.91
C HIS A 192 6.16 0.85 5.50
N ALA A 193 5.39 1.68 4.81
CA ALA A 193 5.14 1.54 3.38
C ALA A 193 6.21 2.27 2.57
N ARG A 194 6.68 1.63 1.50
CA ARG A 194 7.57 2.22 0.50
C ARG A 194 7.04 1.95 -0.90
N GLN A 195 7.12 2.94 -1.77
CA GLN A 195 6.91 2.73 -3.20
C GLN A 195 8.06 1.90 -3.75
N GLN A 196 7.74 0.93 -4.60
CA GLN A 196 8.74 0.21 -5.37
C GLN A 196 8.86 0.84 -6.75
N CYS A 197 10.06 1.33 -7.04
CA CYS A 197 10.46 1.86 -8.32
C CYS A 197 10.98 0.74 -9.20
N GLY A 198 10.30 0.42 -10.32
CA GLY A 198 10.78 -0.65 -11.21
C GLY A 198 9.80 -1.27 -12.21
N VAL A 199 8.54 -0.83 -12.32
CA VAL A 199 7.72 -1.16 -13.50
C VAL A 199 8.20 -0.36 -14.71
N PRO A 200 8.06 -0.85 -15.97
CA PRO A 200 8.68 -0.26 -17.17
C PRO A 200 8.35 1.22 -17.46
N ASN A 201 7.50 1.88 -16.66
CA ASN A 201 7.09 3.27 -16.82
C ASN A 201 7.13 4.09 -15.52
N GLY A 202 8.06 3.84 -14.60
CA GLY A 202 8.62 4.93 -13.80
C GLY A 202 8.94 4.67 -12.33
N CYS A 203 10.08 5.21 -11.91
CA CYS A 203 10.12 6.27 -10.91
C CYS A 203 10.86 7.46 -11.53
N ALA A 204 10.24 8.63 -11.48
CA ALA A 204 10.85 9.89 -11.86
C ALA A 204 11.19 10.66 -10.58
#